data_AF-A0A0F9JA94-F1
#
_entry.id   AF-A0A0F9JA94-F1
#
_cell.length_a   1.000
_cell.length_b   1.000
_cell.length_c   1.000
_cell.angle_alpha   90.00
_cell.angle_beta   90.00
_cell.angle_gamma   90.00
#
_symmetry.space_group_name_H-M   'P 1'
#
loop_
_entity.id
_entity.type
_entity.pdbx_description
1 polymer ?
#
loop_
_entity_poly.entity_id
_entity_poly.type
_entity_poly.pdbx_seq_one_letter_code
_entity_poly.pdbx_strand_id
1 'polypeptide(L)' 'MSNYYTVSQLSQKHPAFSIGSLRSIIFNRDKNGFNKVIRRIGRKILLSEEDFLEWIESAANAEE' A
#
# COMPACT_ATOMS: atom_id res chain seq x y z
N MET A 1 8.32 -0.18 -14.76
CA MET A 1 8.66 -1.53 -14.26
C MET A 1 8.02 -1.63 -12.89
N SER A 2 7.00 -2.47 -12.71
CA SER A 2 6.25 -2.51 -11.46
C SER A 2 7.04 -3.29 -10.40
N ASN A 3 7.49 -2.58 -9.35
CA ASN A 3 8.18 -3.20 -8.21
C ASN A 3 7.17 -3.71 -7.19
N TYR A 4 7.41 -4.91 -6.68
CA TYR A 4 6.57 -5.53 -5.66
C TYR A 4 7.35 -5.71 -4.36
N TYR A 5 6.77 -5.24 -3.26
CA TYR A 5 7.38 -5.30 -1.94
C TYR A 5 6.49 -6.04 -0.95
N THR A 6 7.10 -6.72 0.02
CA THR A 6 6.37 -7.10 1.24
C THR A 6 6.08 -5.85 2.07
N VAL A 7 5.16 -5.97 3.04
CA VAL A 7 4.84 -4.87 3.97
C VAL A 7 6.09 -4.32 4.67
N SER A 8 7.02 -5.21 5.07
CA SER A 8 8.27 -4.79 5.72
C SER A 8 9.20 -4.03 4.77
N GLN A 9 9.34 -4.49 3.52
CA GLN A 9 10.19 -3.84 2.53
C GLN A 9 9.63 -2.47 2.10
N LEU A 10 8.30 -2.38 1.94
CA LEU A 10 7.66 -1.11 1.63
C LEU A 10 7.86 -0.10 2.75
N SER A 11 7.73 -0.53 4.02
CA SER A 11 7.99 0.33 5.19
C SER A 11 9.45 0.80 5.27
N GLN A 12 10.42 -0.07 4.92
CA GLN A 12 11.83 0.33 4.86
C GLN A 12 12.12 1.34 3.75
N LYS A 13 11.47 1.18 2.59
CA LYS A 13 11.63 2.07 1.44
C LYS A 13 10.94 3.43 1.64
N HIS A 14 9.75 3.41 2.24
CA HIS A 14 8.91 4.57 2.50
C HIS A 14 8.76 4.76 4.03
N PRO A 15 9.78 5.31 4.71
CA PRO A 15 9.83 5.37 6.17
C PRO A 15 8.73 6.24 6.80
N ALA A 16 8.05 7.08 6.01
CA ALA A 16 6.83 7.79 6.42
C ALA A 16 5.70 6.82 6.83
N PHE A 17 5.73 5.58 6.35
CA PHE A 17 4.76 4.54 6.69
C PHE A 17 5.43 3.42 7.48
N SER A 18 5.14 3.36 8.77
CA SER A 18 5.56 2.24 9.62
C SER A 18 4.84 0.94 9.23
N ILE A 19 5.40 -0.22 9.61
CA ILE A 19 4.74 -1.52 9.42
C ILE A 19 3.34 -1.52 10.07
N GLY A 20 3.20 -0.87 11.23
CA GLY A 20 1.93 -0.74 11.94
C GLY A 20 0.90 0.08 11.14
N SER A 21 1.31 1.22 10.58
CA SER A 21 0.41 2.03 9.76
C SER A 21 -0.01 1.31 8.49
N LEU A 22 0.93 0.67 7.78
CA LEU A 22 0.62 -0.12 6.58
C LEU A 22 -0.35 -1.27 6.89
N ARG A 23 -0.19 -1.97 8.02
CA ARG A 23 -1.14 -3.01 8.44
C ARG A 23 -2.54 -2.46 8.69
N SER A 24 -2.65 -1.29 9.33
CA SER A 24 -3.94 -0.62 9.55
C SER A 24 -4.59 -0.21 8.22
N ILE A 25 -3.81 0.33 7.28
CA ILE A 25 -4.27 0.68 5.93
C ILE A 25 -4.78 -0.56 5.18
N ILE A 26 -4.01 -1.67 5.21
CA ILE A 26 -4.36 -2.95 4.59
C ILE A 26 -5.61 -3.57 5.23
N PHE A 27 -5.78 -3.44 6.54
CA PHE A 27 -6.96 -3.91 7.25
C PHE A 27 -8.22 -3.16 6.80
N ASN A 28 -8.10 -1.85 6.59
CA ASN A 28 -9.19 -0.98 6.14
C ASN A 28 -9.27 -0.83 4.61
N ARG A 29 -8.66 -1.75 3.84
CA ARG A 29 -8.48 -1.64 2.38
C ARG A 29 -9.78 -1.45 1.58
N ASP A 30 -10.88 -2.00 2.10
CA ASP A 30 -12.20 -1.92 1.48
C ASP A 30 -12.85 -0.54 1.65
N LYS A 31 -12.39 0.25 2.63
CA LYS A 31 -12.89 1.59 2.94
C LYS A 31 -12.03 2.70 2.34
N ASN A 32 -10.72 2.50 2.27
CA ASN A 32 -9.77 3.51 1.80
C ASN A 32 -9.28 3.28 0.35
N GLY A 33 -9.82 2.29 -0.35
CA GLY A 33 -9.43 1.99 -1.74
C GLY A 33 -8.08 1.26 -1.90
N PHE A 34 -7.43 0.84 -0.81
CA PHE A 34 -6.10 0.21 -0.85
C PHE A 34 -6.09 -1.19 -1.48
N ASN A 35 -7.24 -1.74 -1.83
CA ASN A 35 -7.35 -2.99 -2.58
C ASN A 35 -6.51 -2.99 -3.87
N LYS A 36 -6.43 -1.84 -4.57
CA LYS A 36 -5.65 -1.71 -5.80
C LYS A 36 -4.15 -1.92 -5.60
N VAL A 37 -3.63 -1.71 -4.39
CA VAL A 37 -2.20 -1.84 -4.08
C VAL A 37 -1.80 -3.29 -3.79
N ILE A 38 -2.73 -4.11 -3.33
CA ILE A 38 -2.46 -5.45 -2.82
C ILE A 38 -2.42 -6.47 -3.96
N ARG A 39 -1.40 -7.33 -3.96
CA ARG A 39 -1.33 -8.55 -4.78
C ARG A 39 -1.15 -9.76 -3.87
N ARG A 40 -2.09 -10.71 -3.95
CA ARG A 40 -2.03 -11.97 -3.20
C ARG A 40 -1.44 -13.06 -4.08
N ILE A 41 -0.36 -13.68 -3.62
CA ILE A 41 0.26 -14.84 -4.27
C ILE A 41 0.31 -15.98 -3.25
N GLY A 42 -0.70 -16.85 -3.30
CA GLY A 42 -0.92 -17.89 -2.30
C GLY A 42 -1.09 -17.28 -0.90
N ARG A 43 -0.16 -17.60 0.01
CA ARG A 43 -0.13 -17.07 1.39
C ARG A 43 0.64 -15.76 1.53
N LYS A 44 1.31 -15.28 0.48
CA LYS A 44 2.09 -14.03 0.52
C LYS A 44 1.24 -12.84 0.06
N ILE A 45 1.45 -11.72 0.75
CA ILE A 45 0.92 -10.41 0.35
C ILE A 45 2.08 -9.58 -0.15
N LEU A 46 1.95 -9.10 -1.38
CA LEU A 46 2.84 -8.13 -1.99
C LEU A 46 2.09 -6.82 -2.22
N LEU A 47 2.83 -5.73 -2.22
CA LEU A 47 2.35 -4.38 -2.45
C LEU A 47 3.02 -3.86 -3.72
N SER A 48 2.21 -3.47 -4.69
CA SER A 48 2.66 -2.79 -5.90
C SER A 48 3.07 -1.37 -5.54
N GLU A 49 4.33 -1.01 -5.76
CA GLU A 49 4.81 0.35 -5.47
C GLU A 49 4.13 1.39 -6.35
N GLU A 50 3.88 1.06 -7.61
CA GLU A 50 3.23 1.95 -8.58
C GLU A 50 1.81 2.32 -8.12
N ASP A 51 1.00 1.30 -7.82
CA ASP A 51 -0.37 1.50 -7.31
C ASP A 51 -0.39 2.18 -5.93
N PHE A 52 0.66 1.96 -5.12
CA PHE A 52 0.80 2.59 -3.80
C PHE A 52 0.99 4.10 -3.93
N LEU A 53 1.86 4.55 -4.83
CA LEU A 53 2.07 5.97 -5.11
C LEU A 53 0.81 6.59 -5.71
N GLU A 54 0.17 5.93 -6.67
CA GLU A 54 -1.09 6.39 -7.24
C GLU A 54 -2.22 6.46 -6.20
N TRP A 55 -2.22 5.55 -5.22
CA TRP A 55 -3.16 5.62 -4.09
C TRP A 55 -2.89 6.83 -3.19
N ILE A 56 -1.62 7.16 -2.91
CA ILE A 56 -1.26 8.36 -2.14
C ILE A 56 -1.77 9.62 -2.83
N GLU A 57 -1.50 9.76 -4.14
CA GLU A 57 -1.96 10.91 -4.91
C GLU A 57 -3.49 11.00 -4.92
N SER A 58 -4.18 9.87 -5.13
CA SER A 58 -5.65 9.85 -5.08
C SER A 58 -6.21 10.21 -3.70
N ALA A 59 -5.53 9.86 -2.62
CA ALA A 59 -5.95 10.21 -1.26
C ALA A 59 -5.72 11.69 -0.96
N ALA A 60 -4.64 12.29 -1.47
CA ALA A 60 -4.35 13.71 -1.30
C ALA A 60 -5.37 14.61 -2.02
N ASN A 61 -5.83 14.20 -3.21
CA ASN A 61 -6.82 14.97 -4.00
C ASN A 61 -8.28 14.76 -3.54
N ALA A 62 -8.54 13.91 -2.54
CA ALA A 62 -9.90 13.65 -2.04
C ALA A 62 -10.36 14.67 -0.99
N GLU A 63 -9.48 15.56 -0.53
CA GLU A 63 -9.76 16.61 0.46
C GLU A 63 -9.95 18.01 -0.17
N GLU A 64 -10.06 18.11 -1.51
CA GLU A 64 -10.36 19.33 -2.27
C GLU A 64 -11.80 19.34 -2.79
#